data_AF-A0A7W6EC77-F1
#
_entry.id   AF-A0A7W6EC77-F1
#
_cell.length_a   1.000
_cell.length_b   1.000
_cell.length_c   1.000
_cell.angle_alpha   90.00
_cell.angle_beta   90.00
_cell.angle_gamma   90.00
#
_symmetry.space_group_name_H-M   'P 1'
#
loop_
_entity.id
_entity.type
_entity.pdbx_description
1 polymer ?
#
loop_
_entity_poly.entity_id
_entity_poly.type
_entity_poly.pdbx_seq_one_letter_code
_entity_poly.pdbx_strand_id
1 'polypeptide(L)'
;MSIQSVLSRTASDDYALELTKDFFHEFGEAVLNAAAMLGGPAAHRRCLRLYANIVESAVLSKTLKHELVWLHRLLMLDFVGDPEREETARFVALDLQDPRVEEVCLGADRLFDLLVAIADEHPTCDVVQREIFDLSAA
;
A
#
# COMPACT_ATOMS: atom_id res chain seq x y z
N MET A 1 6.40 28.61 18.61
CA MET A 1 6.42 27.67 17.47
C MET A 1 7.68 27.91 16.67
N SER A 2 8.62 26.97 16.63
CA SER A 2 9.92 27.13 15.93
C SER A 2 9.78 26.82 14.45
N ILE A 3 10.24 27.76 13.60
CA ILE A 3 10.24 27.67 12.13
C ILE A 3 11.03 26.44 11.64
N GLN A 4 12.08 26.04 12.37
CA GLN A 4 12.86 24.82 12.07
C GLN A 4 12.02 23.54 12.07
N SER A 5 10.99 23.42 12.93
CA SER A 5 10.16 22.21 13.00
C SER A 5 9.17 22.08 11.84
N VAL A 6 8.90 23.17 11.12
CA VAL A 6 8.02 23.18 9.95
C VAL A 6 8.81 22.79 8.71
N LEU A 7 10.02 23.35 8.53
CA LEU A 7 10.90 23.06 7.40
C LEU A 7 11.38 21.59 7.38
N SER A 8 11.69 21.01 8.54
CA SER A 8 12.04 19.59 8.63
C SER A 8 10.84 18.68 8.32
N ARG A 9 9.62 19.13 8.62
CA ARG A 9 8.39 18.37 8.34
C ARG A 9 8.06 18.35 6.85
N THR A 10 8.18 19.48 6.16
CA THR A 10 7.94 19.54 4.71
C THR A 10 8.95 18.70 3.94
N ALA A 11 10.24 18.72 4.32
CA ALA A 11 11.25 17.90 3.66
C ALA A 11 11.05 16.39 3.86
N SER A 12 10.58 15.97 5.04
CA SER A 12 10.24 14.56 5.33
C SER A 12 8.97 14.12 4.61
N ASP A 13 7.94 14.97 4.59
CA ASP A 13 6.70 14.73 3.82
C ASP A 13 6.97 14.60 2.31
N ASP A 14 7.91 15.38 1.77
CA ASP A 14 8.36 15.31 0.38
C ASP A 14 9.15 14.02 0.10
N TYR A 15 10.01 13.58 1.04
CA TYR A 15 10.80 12.36 0.90
C TYR A 15 9.94 11.09 0.90
N ALA A 16 8.99 10.98 1.84
CA ALA A 16 8.07 9.84 1.89
C ALA A 16 7.19 9.73 0.64
N LEU A 17 6.78 10.88 0.07
CA LEU A 17 6.07 10.90 -1.20
C LEU A 17 6.95 10.41 -2.35
N GLU A 18 8.22 10.82 -2.40
CA GLU A 18 9.14 10.38 -3.45
C GLU A 18 9.41 8.88 -3.39
N LEU A 19 9.66 8.33 -2.20
CA LEU A 19 9.75 6.88 -2.00
C LEU A 19 8.49 6.14 -2.49
N THR A 20 7.32 6.72 -2.23
CA THR A 20 6.05 6.16 -2.70
C THR A 20 5.97 6.18 -4.24
N LYS A 21 6.41 7.27 -4.88
CA LYS A 21 6.44 7.38 -6.34
C LYS A 21 7.41 6.37 -6.96
N ASP A 22 8.60 6.22 -6.40
CA ASP A 22 9.61 5.25 -6.83
C ASP A 22 9.06 3.82 -6.74
N PHE A 23 8.40 3.47 -5.63
CA PHE A 23 7.74 2.18 -5.48
C PHE A 23 6.72 1.92 -6.60
N PHE A 24 5.83 2.85 -6.89
CA PHE A 24 4.85 2.64 -7.96
C PHE A 24 5.44 2.70 -9.36
N HIS A 25 6.57 3.38 -9.55
CA HIS A 25 7.30 3.34 -10.81
C HIS A 25 7.90 1.94 -11.05
N GLU A 26 8.45 1.29 -10.02
CA GLU A 26 9.08 -0.02 -10.12
C GLU A 26 8.06 -1.19 -10.08
N PHE A 27 7.08 -1.14 -9.18
CA PHE A 27 6.16 -2.25 -8.88
C PHE A 27 4.70 -1.99 -9.29
N GLY A 28 4.40 -0.84 -9.90
CA GLY A 28 3.02 -0.41 -10.15
C GLY A 28 2.19 -1.38 -10.99
N GLU A 29 2.78 -1.95 -12.04
CA GLU A 29 2.10 -2.94 -12.89
C GLU A 29 1.76 -4.22 -12.10
N ALA A 30 2.73 -4.78 -11.39
CA ALA A 30 2.55 -5.98 -10.57
C ALA A 30 1.45 -5.75 -9.50
N VAL A 31 1.49 -4.62 -8.80
CA VAL A 31 0.52 -4.28 -7.76
C VAL A 31 -0.89 -4.04 -8.33
N LEU A 32 -1.00 -3.43 -9.51
CA LEU A 32 -2.28 -3.26 -10.21
C LEU A 32 -2.88 -4.61 -10.64
N ASN A 33 -2.05 -5.50 -11.17
CA ASN A 33 -2.45 -6.86 -11.56
C ASN A 33 -2.88 -7.65 -10.32
N ALA A 34 -2.12 -7.56 -9.23
CA ALA A 34 -2.45 -8.19 -7.96
C ALA A 34 -3.80 -7.71 -7.41
N ALA A 35 -4.06 -6.40 -7.43
CA ALA A 35 -5.33 -5.84 -6.99
C ALA A 35 -6.52 -6.37 -7.82
N ALA A 36 -6.35 -6.54 -9.13
CA ALA A 36 -7.36 -7.15 -9.99
C ALA A 36 -7.56 -8.65 -9.70
N MET A 37 -6.46 -9.37 -9.46
CA MET A 37 -6.47 -10.80 -9.21
C MET A 37 -7.18 -11.11 -7.88
N LEU A 38 -6.84 -10.39 -6.82
CA LEU A 38 -7.31 -10.64 -5.46
C LEU A 38 -8.65 -9.98 -5.14
N GLY A 39 -8.86 -8.73 -5.57
CA GLY A 39 -10.04 -7.93 -5.23
C GLY A 39 -10.91 -7.53 -6.43
N GLY A 40 -10.58 -8.01 -7.63
CA GLY A 40 -11.39 -7.82 -8.81
C GLY A 40 -11.38 -6.40 -9.40
N PRO A 41 -12.32 -6.12 -10.33
CA PRO A 41 -12.37 -4.85 -11.03
C PRO A 41 -12.53 -3.63 -10.11
N ALA A 42 -13.21 -3.79 -8.97
CA ALA A 42 -13.38 -2.73 -8.00
C ALA A 42 -12.05 -2.36 -7.30
N ALA A 43 -11.32 -3.37 -6.83
CA ALA A 43 -10.00 -3.17 -6.23
C ALA A 43 -8.98 -2.64 -7.25
N HIS A 44 -8.99 -3.15 -8.48
CA HIS A 44 -8.13 -2.63 -9.55
C HIS A 44 -8.36 -1.13 -9.81
N ARG A 45 -9.63 -0.71 -9.96
CA ARG A 45 -9.97 0.72 -10.13
C ARG A 45 -9.57 1.56 -8.91
N ARG A 46 -9.66 1.01 -7.70
CA ARG A 46 -9.21 1.68 -6.49
C ARG A 46 -7.69 1.88 -6.47
N CYS A 47 -6.93 0.85 -6.85
CA CYS A 47 -5.48 0.93 -6.98
C CYS A 47 -5.06 1.93 -8.08
N LEU A 48 -5.73 1.95 -9.23
CA LEU A 48 -5.47 2.95 -10.29
C LEU A 48 -5.69 4.39 -9.80
N ARG A 49 -6.78 4.64 -9.06
CA ARG A 49 -7.02 5.97 -8.46
C ARG A 49 -5.95 6.34 -7.44
N LEU A 50 -5.53 5.38 -6.60
CA LEU A 50 -4.43 5.59 -5.66
C LEU A 50 -3.16 6.03 -6.38
N TYR A 51 -2.76 5.27 -7.41
CA TYR A 51 -1.59 5.59 -8.23
C TYR A 51 -1.69 6.99 -8.86
N ALA A 52 -2.81 7.30 -9.52
CA ALA A 52 -3.03 8.62 -10.11
C ALA A 52 -2.92 9.75 -9.08
N ASN A 53 -3.56 9.58 -7.91
CA ASN A 53 -3.49 10.59 -6.86
C ASN A 53 -2.07 10.78 -6.30
N ILE A 54 -1.26 9.72 -6.21
CA ILE A 54 0.14 9.80 -5.75
C ILE A 54 0.98 10.61 -6.74
N VAL A 55 0.82 10.34 -8.03
CA VAL A 55 1.53 11.06 -9.10
C VAL A 55 1.20 12.55 -9.08
N GLU A 56 -0.07 12.90 -8.89
CA GLU A 56 -0.55 14.30 -8.88
C GLU A 56 -0.27 15.04 -7.56
N SER A 57 0.06 14.32 -6.49
CA SER A 57 0.23 14.93 -5.17
C SER A 57 1.59 15.62 -5.02
N ALA A 58 1.58 16.70 -4.24
CA ALA A 58 2.78 17.38 -3.75
C ALA A 58 3.21 16.89 -2.35
N VAL A 59 2.29 16.29 -1.58
CA VAL A 59 2.56 15.75 -0.24
C VAL A 59 1.82 14.42 -0.02
N LEU A 60 2.41 13.53 0.76
CA LEU A 60 1.77 12.25 1.12
C LEU A 60 0.70 12.44 2.21
N SER A 61 -0.53 12.73 1.79
CA SER A 61 -1.65 12.98 2.71
C SER A 61 -2.03 11.77 3.57
N LYS A 62 -2.73 12.01 4.69
CA LYS A 62 -3.27 10.94 5.56
C LYS A 62 -4.19 9.98 4.80
N THR A 63 -4.97 10.49 3.84
CA THR A 63 -5.85 9.68 2.98
C THR A 63 -5.05 8.73 2.10
N LEU A 64 -3.95 9.21 1.48
CA LEU A 64 -3.09 8.35 0.66
C LEU A 64 -2.41 7.26 1.49
N LYS A 65 -1.97 7.59 2.71
CA LYS A 65 -1.44 6.59 3.65
C LYS A 65 -2.46 5.50 3.99
N HIS A 66 -3.72 5.86 4.20
CA HIS A 66 -4.79 4.87 4.41
C HIS A 66 -5.02 3.99 3.18
N GLU A 67 -4.94 4.55 1.97
CA GLU A 67 -5.08 3.77 0.74
C GLU A 67 -3.89 2.83 0.51
N LEU A 68 -2.67 3.24 0.85
CA LEU A 68 -1.49 2.36 0.84
C LEU A 68 -1.65 1.19 1.82
N VAL A 69 -2.12 1.48 3.04
CA VAL A 69 -2.44 0.44 4.04
C VAL A 69 -3.54 -0.49 3.53
N TRP A 70 -4.63 0.03 2.95
CA TRP A 70 -5.68 -0.81 2.36
C TRP A 70 -5.12 -1.74 1.28
N LEU A 71 -4.24 -1.22 0.42
CA LEU A 71 -3.62 -2.01 -0.64
C LEU A 71 -2.75 -3.12 -0.06
N HIS A 72 -1.91 -2.81 0.93
CA HIS A 72 -1.11 -3.80 1.65
C HIS A 72 -1.98 -4.93 2.23
N ARG A 73 -3.05 -4.58 2.94
CA ARG A 73 -4.00 -5.56 3.51
C ARG A 73 -4.68 -6.42 2.44
N LEU A 74 -4.98 -5.86 1.27
CA LEU A 74 -5.50 -6.64 0.15
C LEU A 74 -4.48 -7.69 -0.31
N LEU A 75 -3.22 -7.30 -0.48
CA LEU A 75 -2.14 -8.20 -0.91
C LEU A 75 -1.82 -9.27 0.14
N MET A 76 -1.95 -8.94 1.41
CA MET A 76 -1.79 -9.86 2.54
C MET A 76 -3.02 -10.73 2.83
N LEU A 77 -4.07 -10.63 1.99
CA LEU A 77 -5.28 -11.44 2.06
C LEU A 77 -6.13 -11.23 3.35
N ASP A 78 -5.97 -10.11 4.05
CA ASP A 78 -6.75 -9.74 5.25
C ASP A 78 -8.28 -9.73 5.04
N PHE A 79 -8.68 -9.65 3.77
CA PHE A 79 -10.06 -9.56 3.36
C PHE A 79 -10.69 -10.92 3.04
N VAL A 80 -9.92 -12.00 3.11
CA VAL A 80 -10.36 -13.37 2.88
C VAL A 80 -10.88 -13.99 4.18
N GLY A 81 -11.95 -14.79 4.08
CA GLY A 81 -12.48 -15.59 5.20
C GLY A 81 -14.00 -15.50 5.34
N ASP A 82 -14.62 -14.47 4.77
CA ASP A 82 -16.07 -14.36 4.63
C ASP A 82 -16.52 -14.88 3.25
N PRO A 83 -17.30 -15.97 3.16
CA PRO A 83 -17.75 -16.53 1.88
C PRO A 83 -18.53 -15.57 0.97
N GLU A 84 -19.17 -14.55 1.53
CA GLU A 84 -19.95 -13.57 0.76
C GLU A 84 -19.09 -12.47 0.13
N ARG A 85 -17.79 -12.44 0.45
CA ARG A 85 -16.85 -11.45 -0.09
C ARG A 85 -16.24 -11.89 -1.41
N GLU A 86 -16.10 -10.92 -2.31
CA GLU A 86 -15.44 -11.13 -3.61
C GLU A 86 -14.00 -11.62 -3.45
N GLU A 87 -13.27 -11.10 -2.45
CA GLU A 87 -11.89 -11.49 -2.17
C GLU A 87 -11.78 -12.98 -1.80
N THR A 88 -12.72 -13.52 -1.02
CA THR A 88 -12.74 -14.94 -0.65
C THR A 88 -12.99 -15.82 -1.86
N ALA A 89 -13.97 -15.47 -2.70
CA ALA A 89 -14.27 -16.22 -3.92
C ALA A 89 -13.08 -16.23 -4.89
N ARG A 90 -12.36 -15.11 -5.02
CA ARG A 90 -11.17 -15.00 -5.87
C ARG A 90 -9.98 -15.76 -5.33
N PHE A 91 -9.74 -15.69 -4.03
CA PHE A 91 -8.69 -16.46 -3.39
C PHE A 91 -8.91 -17.97 -3.55
N VAL A 92 -10.15 -18.45 -3.40
CA VAL A 92 -10.48 -19.87 -3.65
C VAL A 92 -10.22 -20.28 -5.10
N ALA A 93 -10.40 -19.37 -6.05
CA ALA A 93 -10.15 -19.61 -7.47
C ALA A 93 -8.69 -19.36 -7.90
N LEU A 94 -7.82 -18.92 -6.98
CA LEU A 94 -6.44 -18.57 -7.29
C LEU A 94 -5.61 -19.82 -7.59
N ASP A 95 -4.91 -19.81 -8.73
CA ASP A 95 -3.93 -20.84 -9.04
C ASP A 95 -2.58 -20.44 -8.43
N LEU A 96 -2.13 -21.19 -7.41
CA LEU A 96 -0.84 -20.96 -6.75
C LEU A 96 0.37 -21.28 -7.63
N GLN A 97 0.18 -21.94 -8.76
CA GLN A 97 1.24 -22.19 -9.75
C GLN A 97 1.32 -21.10 -10.82
N ASP A 98 0.43 -20.12 -10.78
CA ASP A 98 0.48 -18.97 -11.66
C ASP A 98 1.73 -18.12 -11.33
N PRO A 99 2.65 -17.89 -12.30
CA PRO A 99 3.86 -17.10 -12.07
C PRO A 99 3.60 -15.70 -11.51
N ARG A 100 2.41 -15.14 -11.76
CA ARG A 100 2.02 -13.82 -11.25
C ARG A 100 1.90 -13.78 -9.73
N VAL A 101 1.71 -14.94 -9.06
CA VAL A 101 1.64 -15.02 -7.60
C VAL A 101 2.97 -14.61 -6.97
N GLU A 102 4.10 -14.97 -7.57
CA GLU A 102 5.42 -14.56 -7.08
C GLU A 102 5.59 -13.03 -7.13
N GLU A 103 5.15 -12.40 -8.23
CA GLU A 103 5.16 -10.95 -8.39
C GLU A 103 4.27 -10.26 -7.35
N VAL A 104 3.12 -10.86 -7.01
CA VAL A 104 2.23 -10.36 -5.96
C VAL A 104 2.89 -10.42 -4.59
N CYS A 105 3.53 -11.55 -4.24
CA CYS A 105 4.23 -11.70 -2.97
C CYS A 105 5.38 -10.68 -2.86
N LEU A 106 6.19 -10.54 -3.90
CA LEU A 106 7.26 -9.54 -3.93
C LEU A 106 6.71 -8.11 -3.80
N GLY A 107 5.62 -7.80 -4.50
CA GLY A 107 4.96 -6.49 -4.39
C GLY A 107 4.41 -6.21 -3.00
N ALA A 108 3.89 -7.23 -2.31
CA ALA A 108 3.43 -7.12 -0.92
C ALA A 108 4.58 -6.81 0.03
N ASP A 109 5.69 -7.57 -0.07
CA ASP A 109 6.89 -7.37 0.75
C ASP A 109 7.47 -5.95 0.54
N ARG A 110 7.58 -5.52 -0.71
CA ARG A 110 8.08 -4.17 -1.04
C ARG A 110 7.15 -3.06 -0.59
N LEU A 111 5.84 -3.29 -0.61
CA LEU A 111 4.88 -2.35 -0.06
C LEU A 111 5.00 -2.26 1.46
N PHE A 112 5.26 -3.38 2.14
CA PHE A 112 5.52 -3.38 3.58
C PHE A 112 6.80 -2.59 3.91
N ASP A 113 7.90 -2.82 3.20
CA ASP A 113 9.16 -2.05 3.35
C ASP A 113 8.89 -0.53 3.21
N LEU A 114 8.09 -0.13 2.20
CA LEU A 114 7.69 1.25 2.00
C LEU A 114 6.87 1.80 3.18
N LEU A 115 5.91 1.03 3.70
CA LEU A 115 5.11 1.45 4.86
C LEU A 115 5.99 1.66 6.10
N VAL A 116 6.98 0.78 6.33
CA VAL A 116 7.97 0.96 7.41
C VAL A 116 8.75 2.27 7.21
N ALA A 117 9.27 2.53 6.01
CA ALA A 117 9.99 3.77 5.73
C ALA A 117 9.12 5.03 5.95
N ILE A 118 7.86 5.01 5.53
CA ILE A 118 6.90 6.10 5.77
C ILE A 118 6.65 6.29 7.28
N ALA A 119 6.59 5.21 8.05
CA ALA A 119 6.33 5.27 9.48
C ALA A 119 7.53 5.80 10.27
N ASP A 120 8.75 5.47 9.85
CA ASP A 120 10.00 5.99 10.43
C ASP A 120 10.14 7.49 10.17
N GLU A 121 9.78 7.96 8.97
CA GLU A 121 9.76 9.38 8.61
C GLU A 121 8.66 10.15 9.35
N HIS A 122 7.51 9.51 9.61
CA HIS A 122 6.36 10.15 10.28
C HIS A 122 5.96 9.37 11.55
N PRO A 123 6.77 9.40 12.63
CA PRO A 123 6.55 8.57 13.83
C PRO A 123 5.26 8.91 14.58
N THR A 124 4.67 10.08 14.35
CA THR A 124 3.37 10.47 14.91
C THR A 124 2.18 10.05 14.05
N CYS A 125 2.39 9.40 12.90
CA CYS A 125 1.34 8.93 12.01
C CYS A 125 0.80 7.58 12.48
N ASP A 126 -0.35 7.62 13.14
CA ASP A 126 -1.07 6.45 13.66
C ASP A 126 -1.48 5.42 12.60
N VAL A 127 -1.75 5.87 11.37
CA VAL A 127 -2.27 5.04 10.29
C VAL A 127 -1.32 3.90 9.92
N VAL A 128 -0.06 4.25 9.66
CA VAL A 128 0.94 3.29 9.17
C VAL A 128 1.58 2.55 10.33
N GLN A 129 1.78 3.23 11.46
CA GLN A 129 2.29 2.62 12.70
C GLN A 129 1.39 1.48 13.19
N ARG A 130 0.06 1.64 13.11
CA ARG A 130 -0.88 0.59 13.49
C ARG A 130 -0.76 -0.65 12.60
N GLU A 131 -0.69 -0.44 11.29
CA GLU A 131 -0.51 -1.52 10.32
C GLU A 131 0.76 -2.32 10.59
N ILE A 132 1.90 -1.64 10.78
CA ILE A 132 3.18 -2.29 11.07
C ILE A 132 3.13 -3.07 12.39
N PHE A 133 2.51 -2.49 13.42
CA PHE A 133 2.38 -3.15 14.72
C PHE A 133 1.57 -4.45 14.61
N ASP A 134 0.42 -4.42 13.93
CA ASP A 134 -0.47 -5.57 13.77
C ASP A 134 0.26 -6.73 13.03
N LEU A 135 1.16 -6.43 12.09
CA LEU A 135 1.97 -7.41 11.36
C LEU A 135 3.16 -7.95 12.17
N SER A 136 3.79 -7.12 13.01
CA SER A 136 4.88 -7.56 13.90
C SER A 136 4.42 -8.53 15.00
N ALA A 137 3.12 -8.58 15.26
CA ALA A 137 2.49 -9.40 16.28
C ALA A 137 1.90 -10.71 15.74
N ALA A 138 1.85 -10.90 14.42
CA ALA A 138 1.34 -12.08 13.72
C ALA A 138 2.45 -13.11 13.46
#